data_AF-A0A6C0KBY1-F1
#
_entry.id   AF-A0A6C0KBY1-F1
#
_cell.length_a   1.000
_cell.length_b   1.000
_cell.length_c   1.000
_cell.angle_alpha   90.00
_cell.angle_beta   90.00
_cell.angle_gamma   90.00
#
_symmetry.space_group_name_H-M   'P 1'
#
loop_
_entity.id
_entity.type
_entity.pdbx_description
1 polymer ?
#
loop_
_entity_poly.entity_id
_entity_poly.type
_entity_poly.pdbx_seq_one_letter_code
_entity_poly.pdbx_strand_id
1 'polypeptide(L)'
;MDDKVVKIGLSVFQSRYNIDVPDHILNKAETLKKSCSCFDSYYDPKMIWEKKLNNKKEKSLHISNSTGAASGAASNKGRFHIIIPDFSDNSCIKRTLIGYLNKLTGKNKDTIYSKIKDIITNSESGLTDIFLIIWSYIKATDSIDGENNIYIKLLEYFDTAFLSSNIDRLWDSYLNNKEWIPPKYIFDNNLLLLNNEYELYCDYIKWKKGVHNLNIIWIKYKPTEIPVLLNDIYGYLTENCIGNPSIHKYIIDIFIEQILKILNNYSNKSVAEAMVEKMKLLDVKSFDSSTRFLIYNIIENK
;
A
#
# COMPACT_ATOMS: atom_id res chain seq x y z
N MET A 1 15.27 -0.99 -21.86
CA MET A 1 16.24 -1.95 -21.33
C MET A 1 16.73 -1.35 -20.04
N ASP A 2 16.23 -1.86 -18.91
CA ASP A 2 16.64 -1.37 -17.60
C ASP A 2 18.05 -1.88 -17.32
N ASP A 3 19.02 -0.98 -17.31
CA ASP A 3 20.35 -1.25 -16.79
C ASP A 3 20.25 -1.48 -15.28
N LYS A 4 19.90 -2.71 -14.89
CA LYS A 4 20.05 -3.20 -13.53
C LYS A 4 21.54 -3.16 -13.20
N VAL A 5 21.97 -2.16 -12.43
CA VAL A 5 23.32 -2.12 -11.87
C VAL A 5 23.43 -3.29 -10.89
N VAL A 6 24.01 -4.40 -11.34
CA VAL A 6 24.24 -5.59 -10.52
C VAL A 6 25.47 -5.32 -9.65
N LYS A 7 25.28 -5.21 -8.33
CA LYS A 7 26.40 -5.27 -7.37
C LYS A 7 26.92 -6.69 -7.30
N ILE A 8 28.03 -6.97 -7.98
CA ILE A 8 28.77 -8.23 -7.85
C ILE A 8 29.86 -8.01 -6.79
N GLY A 9 29.84 -8.81 -5.72
CA GLY A 9 30.90 -8.79 -4.72
C GLY A 9 32.24 -9.19 -5.32
N LEU A 10 33.34 -8.57 -4.88
CA LEU A 10 34.69 -8.80 -5.42
C LEU A 10 35.09 -10.30 -5.41
N SER A 11 34.72 -11.03 -4.36
CA SER A 11 34.95 -12.48 -4.24
C SER A 11 34.20 -13.30 -5.29
N VAL A 12 32.99 -12.88 -5.66
CA VAL A 12 32.18 -13.51 -6.70
C VAL A 12 32.75 -13.19 -8.09
N PHE A 13 33.27 -11.98 -8.28
CA PHE A 13 33.93 -11.58 -9.52
C PHE A 13 35.25 -12.34 -9.74
N GLN A 14 36.11 -12.41 -8.72
CA GLN A 14 37.38 -13.12 -8.76
C GLN A 14 37.20 -14.62 -9.01
N SER A 15 36.25 -15.26 -8.30
CA SER A 15 35.97 -16.69 -8.49
C SER A 15 35.40 -17.03 -9.88
N ARG A 16 34.62 -16.12 -10.48
CA ARG A 16 33.99 -16.35 -11.78
C ARG A 16 34.90 -16.10 -12.98
N TYR A 17 35.85 -15.17 -12.87
CA TYR A 17 36.72 -14.77 -13.99
C TYR A 17 38.18 -15.18 -13.82
N ASN A 18 38.60 -15.63 -12.62
CA ASN A 18 39.97 -16.06 -12.31
C ASN A 18 41.03 -15.01 -12.67
N ILE A 19 40.73 -13.73 -12.39
CA ILE A 19 41.57 -12.57 -12.69
C ILE A 19 42.05 -11.98 -11.37
N ASP A 20 43.38 -11.80 -11.25
CA ASP A 20 43.95 -10.95 -10.21
C ASP A 20 43.62 -9.49 -10.53
N VAL A 21 42.80 -8.88 -9.67
CA VAL A 21 42.36 -7.50 -9.84
C VAL A 21 43.53 -6.58 -9.49
N PRO A 22 43.99 -5.70 -10.42
CA PRO A 22 45.13 -4.84 -10.17
C PRO A 22 44.94 -3.91 -8.96
N ASP A 23 46.00 -3.71 -8.17
CA ASP A 23 45.98 -2.93 -6.92
C ASP A 23 45.45 -1.51 -7.08
N HIS A 24 45.69 -0.87 -8.22
CA HIS A 24 45.20 0.48 -8.48
C HIS A 24 43.67 0.55 -8.55
N ILE A 25 42.99 -0.53 -8.96
CA ILE A 25 41.52 -0.64 -8.98
C ILE A 25 41.00 -0.85 -7.55
N LEU A 26 41.65 -1.71 -6.78
CA LEU A 26 41.31 -1.96 -5.37
C LEU A 26 41.46 -0.67 -4.54
N ASN A 27 42.57 0.05 -4.71
CA ASN A 27 42.83 1.32 -4.04
C ASN A 27 41.81 2.39 -4.43
N LYS A 28 41.40 2.43 -5.71
CA LYS A 28 40.37 3.36 -6.18
C LYS A 28 38.98 3.02 -5.61
N ALA A 29 38.64 1.74 -5.46
CA ALA A 29 37.41 1.30 -4.82
C ALA A 29 37.38 1.67 -3.32
N GLU A 30 38.47 1.43 -2.58
CA GLU A 30 38.60 1.87 -1.18
C GLU A 30 38.53 3.39 -1.03
N THR A 31 39.16 4.13 -1.95
CA THR A 31 39.10 5.59 -1.97
C THR A 31 37.66 6.06 -2.21
N LEU A 32 36.94 5.47 -3.16
CA LEU A 32 35.54 5.77 -3.44
C LEU A 32 34.65 5.46 -2.23
N LYS A 33 34.89 4.34 -1.55
CA LYS A 33 34.15 3.95 -0.35
C LYS A 33 34.32 4.99 0.77
N LYS A 34 35.56 5.41 1.05
CA LYS A 34 35.87 6.42 2.08
C LYS A 34 35.42 7.84 1.73
N SER A 35 35.38 8.20 0.45
CA SER A 35 35.08 9.57 -0.02
C SER A 35 33.62 9.81 -0.36
N CYS A 36 32.89 8.77 -0.77
CA CYS A 36 31.49 8.86 -1.15
C CYS A 36 30.61 8.25 -0.05
N SER A 37 29.99 9.12 0.75
CA SER A 37 29.08 8.74 1.85
C SER A 37 27.90 7.88 1.44
N CYS A 38 27.57 7.80 0.15
CA CYS A 38 26.53 6.91 -0.39
C CYS A 38 26.91 5.42 -0.38
N PHE A 39 28.19 5.07 -0.20
CA PHE A 39 28.64 3.69 -0.06
C PHE A 39 28.71 3.21 1.39
N ASP A 40 28.81 4.15 2.34
CA ASP A 40 28.84 3.89 3.79
C ASP A 40 27.55 4.32 4.51
N SER A 41 26.58 4.92 3.79
CA SER A 41 25.31 5.33 4.41
C SER A 41 24.47 4.10 4.75
N TYR A 42 24.51 3.71 6.02
CA TYR A 42 23.51 2.85 6.61
C TYR A 42 22.12 3.47 6.41
N TYR A 43 21.15 2.64 6.07
CA TYR A 43 19.76 3.06 5.92
C TYR A 43 19.23 3.57 7.27
N ASP A 44 19.13 4.89 7.40
CA ASP A 44 18.47 5.55 8.54
C ASP A 44 17.10 6.10 8.09
N PRO A 45 15.98 5.54 8.61
CA PRO A 45 14.64 6.07 8.38
C PRO A 45 14.50 7.57 8.70
N LYS A 46 15.29 8.11 9.65
CA LYS A 46 15.31 9.54 9.98
C LYS A 46 15.91 10.40 8.86
N MET A 47 16.98 9.93 8.19
CA MET A 47 17.58 10.66 7.06
C MET A 47 16.65 10.76 5.85
N ILE A 48 15.82 9.76 5.59
CA ILE A 48 14.79 9.83 4.53
C ILE A 48 13.73 10.88 4.90
N TRP A 49 13.34 10.95 6.17
CA TRP A 49 12.37 11.92 6.65
C TRP A 49 12.91 13.35 6.54
N GLU A 50 14.18 13.58 6.90
CA GLU A 50 14.87 14.85 6.69
C GLU A 50 15.05 15.20 5.21
N LYS A 51 15.42 14.24 4.34
CA LYS A 51 15.47 14.44 2.88
C LYS A 51 14.10 14.79 2.29
N LYS A 52 13.02 14.14 2.77
CA LYS A 52 11.64 14.49 2.38
C LYS A 52 11.26 15.90 2.85
N LEU A 53 11.71 16.32 4.03
CA LEU A 53 11.51 17.66 4.55
C LEU A 53 12.25 18.71 3.69
N ASN A 54 13.50 18.43 3.32
CA ASN A 54 14.33 19.33 2.51
C ASN A 54 13.84 19.42 1.04
N ASN A 55 13.44 18.31 0.43
CA ASN A 55 12.84 18.32 -0.92
C ASN A 55 11.50 19.09 -0.97
N LYS A 56 10.74 19.13 0.13
CA LYS A 56 9.56 19.99 0.24
C LYS A 56 9.93 21.48 0.32
N LYS A 57 11.04 21.82 0.99
CA LYS A 57 11.55 23.20 1.08
C LYS A 57 12.13 23.71 -0.25
N GLU A 58 12.89 22.88 -0.97
CA GLU A 58 13.46 23.26 -2.27
C GLU A 58 12.40 23.47 -3.36
N LYS A 59 11.33 22.64 -3.37
CA LYS A 59 10.18 22.86 -4.26
C LYS A 59 9.46 24.19 -3.99
N SER A 60 9.48 24.68 -2.76
CA SER A 60 8.92 25.99 -2.41
C SER A 60 9.79 27.14 -2.92
N LEU A 61 11.11 26.99 -2.87
CA LEU A 61 12.06 28.03 -3.30
C LEU A 61 12.11 28.21 -4.83
N HIS A 62 11.88 27.13 -5.60
CA HIS A 62 11.84 27.22 -7.06
C HIS A 62 10.57 27.87 -7.62
N ILE A 63 9.50 27.98 -6.84
CA ILE A 63 8.25 28.67 -7.23
C ILE A 63 8.32 30.16 -6.89
N SER A 64 9.08 30.57 -5.88
CA SER A 64 9.19 31.98 -5.46
C SER A 64 10.17 32.82 -6.29
N ASN A 65 10.99 32.21 -7.16
CA ASN A 65 11.97 32.93 -7.98
C ASN A 65 11.51 33.21 -9.43
N SER A 66 10.24 32.94 -9.77
CA SER A 66 9.71 33.16 -11.12
C SER A 66 8.84 34.43 -11.25
N THR A 67 9.17 35.51 -10.53
CA THR A 67 8.62 36.84 -10.78
C THR A 67 9.74 37.86 -10.77
N GLY A 68 10.42 38.01 -11.92
CA GLY A 68 11.50 38.99 -12.09
C GLY A 68 12.18 38.90 -13.44
N ALA A 69 11.64 39.66 -14.41
CA ALA A 69 12.26 40.24 -15.61
C ALA A 69 13.39 39.51 -16.39
N ALA A 70 13.05 39.31 -17.67
CA ALA A 70 13.85 39.61 -18.87
C ALA A 70 15.02 38.68 -19.30
N SER A 71 14.89 38.28 -20.57
CA SER A 71 15.92 37.87 -21.53
C SER A 71 16.51 36.47 -21.42
N GLY A 72 16.43 35.73 -22.54
CA GLY A 72 17.27 34.56 -22.81
C GLY A 72 16.55 33.21 -22.72
N ALA A 73 16.08 32.73 -23.87
CA ALA A 73 15.79 31.32 -24.23
C ALA A 73 16.01 30.28 -23.12
N ALA A 74 14.99 30.03 -22.29
CA ALA A 74 14.97 28.89 -21.39
C ALA A 74 14.73 27.61 -22.21
N SER A 75 15.75 26.77 -22.31
CA SER A 75 15.69 25.49 -23.00
C SER A 75 14.57 24.61 -22.44
N ASN A 76 13.59 24.28 -23.28
CA ASN A 76 12.58 23.23 -23.05
C ASN A 76 13.23 21.84 -23.03
N LYS A 77 14.18 21.59 -22.13
CA LYS A 77 14.80 20.27 -21.96
C LYS A 77 13.93 19.44 -21.03
N GLY A 78 13.27 18.43 -21.60
CA GLY A 78 12.87 17.23 -20.86
C GLY A 78 11.42 17.13 -20.38
N ARG A 79 10.45 17.84 -20.98
CA ARG A 79 9.04 17.44 -20.76
C ARG A 79 8.77 16.17 -21.56
N PHE A 80 8.59 15.05 -20.86
CA PHE A 80 8.07 13.83 -21.45
C PHE A 80 6.80 14.15 -22.26
N HIS A 81 6.84 13.91 -23.57
CA HIS A 81 5.67 14.02 -24.43
C HIS A 81 4.93 12.69 -24.32
N ILE A 82 3.91 12.65 -23.47
CA ILE A 82 3.01 11.50 -23.37
C ILE A 82 2.08 11.57 -24.58
N ILE A 83 2.38 10.77 -25.61
CA ILE A 83 1.48 10.59 -26.74
C ILE A 83 0.38 9.63 -26.30
N ILE A 84 -0.87 10.09 -26.37
CA ILE A 84 -2.03 9.28 -26.00
C ILE A 84 -2.57 8.68 -27.29
N PRO A 85 -2.51 7.35 -27.48
CA PRO A 85 -2.85 6.72 -28.75
C PRO A 85 -4.37 6.53 -28.94
N ASP A 86 -5.16 6.58 -27.86
CA ASP A 86 -6.60 6.36 -27.87
C ASP A 86 -7.36 7.63 -27.46
N PHE A 87 -8.20 8.12 -28.38
CA PHE A 87 -9.06 9.29 -28.21
C PHE A 87 -10.54 8.94 -28.22
N SER A 88 -10.91 7.66 -28.06
CA SER A 88 -12.30 7.26 -27.88
C SER A 88 -12.94 8.01 -26.71
N ASP A 89 -14.25 8.23 -26.79
CA ASP A 89 -15.03 8.88 -25.73
C ASP A 89 -14.85 8.15 -24.39
N ASN A 90 -14.82 6.81 -24.43
CA ASN A 90 -14.53 5.98 -23.26
C ASN A 90 -13.13 6.24 -22.68
N SER A 91 -12.09 6.36 -23.51
CA SER A 91 -10.76 6.73 -23.02
C SER A 91 -10.71 8.17 -22.48
N CYS A 92 -11.50 9.09 -23.01
CA CYS A 92 -11.61 10.46 -22.51
C CYS A 92 -12.28 10.49 -21.13
N ILE A 93 -13.39 9.76 -20.96
CA ILE A 93 -14.12 9.62 -19.71
C ILE A 93 -13.21 9.03 -18.62
N LYS A 94 -12.51 7.93 -18.91
CA LYS A 94 -11.58 7.29 -17.96
C LYS A 94 -10.49 8.26 -17.49
N ARG A 95 -9.86 9.01 -18.40
CA ARG A 95 -8.83 10.01 -18.05
C ARG A 95 -9.40 11.14 -17.21
N THR A 96 -10.60 11.60 -17.53
CA THR A 96 -11.29 12.66 -16.79
C THR A 96 -11.62 12.21 -15.38
N LEU A 97 -12.17 11.00 -15.22
CA LEU A 97 -12.41 10.35 -13.95
C LEU A 97 -11.14 10.25 -13.11
N ILE A 98 -10.05 9.70 -13.66
CA ILE A 98 -8.73 9.62 -13.00
C ILE A 98 -8.25 11.01 -12.57
N GLY A 99 -8.43 12.01 -13.43
CA GLY A 99 -8.09 13.41 -13.13
C GLY A 99 -8.87 13.98 -11.95
N TYR A 100 -10.15 13.62 -11.79
CA TYR A 100 -10.95 14.00 -10.63
C TYR A 100 -10.59 13.22 -9.37
N LEU A 101 -10.38 11.91 -9.47
CA LEU A 101 -9.98 11.07 -8.35
C LEU A 101 -8.65 11.55 -7.75
N ASN A 102 -7.65 11.86 -8.58
CA ASN A 102 -6.35 12.39 -8.12
C ASN A 102 -6.45 13.75 -7.41
N LYS A 103 -7.52 14.52 -7.67
CA LYS A 103 -7.75 15.83 -7.07
C LYS A 103 -8.67 15.77 -5.85
N LEU A 104 -9.24 14.60 -5.55
CA LEU A 104 -10.19 14.42 -4.47
C LEU A 104 -9.50 14.59 -3.12
N THR A 105 -10.00 15.52 -2.31
CA THR A 105 -9.52 15.81 -0.95
C THR A 105 -10.70 16.13 -0.05
N GLY A 106 -10.52 16.07 1.27
CA GLY A 106 -11.58 16.42 2.23
C GLY A 106 -12.19 17.82 2.02
N LYS A 107 -11.42 18.79 1.50
CA LYS A 107 -11.84 20.18 1.30
C LYS A 107 -12.70 20.41 0.06
N ASN A 108 -12.46 19.66 -1.01
CA ASN A 108 -13.13 19.85 -2.31
C ASN A 108 -14.04 18.68 -2.68
N LYS A 109 -14.29 17.77 -1.72
CA LYS A 109 -15.00 16.50 -1.95
C LYS A 109 -16.38 16.71 -2.56
N ASP A 110 -17.17 17.66 -2.08
CA ASP A 110 -18.55 17.81 -2.55
C ASP A 110 -18.61 18.24 -4.03
N THR A 111 -17.74 19.17 -4.43
CA THR A 111 -17.61 19.59 -5.83
C THR A 111 -17.13 18.46 -6.75
N ILE A 112 -16.15 17.68 -6.29
CA ILE A 112 -15.61 16.57 -7.09
C ILE A 112 -16.58 15.40 -7.15
N TYR A 113 -17.29 15.11 -6.05
CA TYR A 113 -18.34 14.10 -5.99
C TYR A 113 -19.45 14.37 -6.98
N SER A 114 -19.93 15.61 -7.10
CA SER A 114 -20.93 15.96 -8.12
C SER A 114 -20.44 15.61 -9.53
N LYS A 115 -19.20 16.00 -9.87
CA LYS A 115 -18.62 15.73 -11.20
C LYS A 115 -18.46 14.24 -11.48
N ILE A 116 -18.04 13.46 -10.48
CA ILE A 116 -17.90 12.00 -10.62
C ILE A 116 -19.29 11.35 -10.74
N LYS A 117 -20.28 11.81 -9.96
CA LYS A 117 -21.67 11.35 -10.06
C LYS A 117 -22.23 11.58 -11.47
N ASP A 118 -21.97 12.75 -12.06
CA ASP A 118 -22.39 13.06 -13.43
C ASP A 118 -21.74 12.09 -14.44
N ILE A 119 -20.45 11.76 -14.25
CA ILE A 119 -19.78 10.75 -15.09
C ILE A 119 -20.46 9.38 -14.96
N ILE A 120 -20.70 8.91 -13.73
CA ILE A 120 -21.31 7.61 -13.46
C ILE A 120 -22.71 7.52 -14.07
N THR A 121 -23.51 8.58 -13.89
CA THR A 121 -24.92 8.60 -14.33
C THR A 121 -25.04 8.65 -15.86
N ASN A 122 -24.13 9.35 -16.55
CA ASN A 122 -24.20 9.53 -18.00
C ASN A 122 -23.40 8.47 -18.80
N SER A 123 -22.72 7.54 -18.14
CA SER A 123 -21.92 6.51 -18.82
C SER A 123 -22.72 5.22 -19.01
N GLU A 124 -23.46 5.12 -20.12
CA GLU A 124 -24.19 3.88 -20.47
C GLU A 124 -23.24 2.74 -20.88
N SER A 125 -22.10 3.06 -21.52
CA SER A 125 -21.04 2.10 -21.87
C SER A 125 -19.81 2.31 -20.98
N GLY A 126 -19.17 1.22 -20.52
CA GLY A 126 -17.94 1.30 -19.72
C GLY A 126 -18.13 1.52 -18.22
N LEU A 127 -19.36 1.41 -17.69
CA LEU A 127 -19.66 1.55 -16.26
C LEU A 127 -18.83 0.59 -15.38
N THR A 128 -18.59 -0.63 -15.86
CA THR A 128 -17.71 -1.61 -15.18
C THR A 128 -16.27 -1.11 -15.06
N ASP A 129 -15.73 -0.46 -16.09
CA ASP A 129 -14.38 0.08 -16.04
C ASP A 129 -14.30 1.27 -15.07
N ILE A 130 -15.32 2.12 -15.06
CA ILE A 130 -15.43 3.24 -14.10
C ILE A 130 -15.46 2.70 -12.67
N PHE A 131 -16.26 1.67 -12.42
CA PHE A 131 -16.31 0.98 -11.14
C PHE A 131 -14.95 0.42 -10.74
N LEU A 132 -14.26 -0.30 -11.63
CA LEU A 132 -12.94 -0.88 -11.36
C LEU A 132 -11.85 0.18 -11.12
N ILE A 133 -11.92 1.33 -11.81
CA ILE A 133 -11.04 2.47 -11.55
C ILE A 133 -11.28 2.99 -10.13
N ILE A 134 -12.52 3.27 -9.75
CA ILE A 134 -12.86 3.75 -8.39
C ILE A 134 -12.42 2.71 -7.34
N TRP A 135 -12.67 1.42 -7.59
CA TRP A 135 -12.23 0.32 -6.74
C TRP A 135 -10.72 0.30 -6.53
N SER A 136 -9.92 0.52 -7.58
CA SER A 136 -8.47 0.58 -7.49
C SER A 136 -7.99 1.74 -6.61
N TYR A 137 -8.66 2.89 -6.68
CA TYR A 137 -8.37 4.03 -5.82
C TYR A 137 -8.74 3.72 -4.36
N ILE A 138 -9.87 3.07 -4.12
CA ILE A 138 -10.24 2.63 -2.77
C ILE A 138 -9.15 1.72 -2.19
N LYS A 139 -8.67 0.71 -2.94
CA LYS A 139 -7.59 -0.17 -2.47
C LYS A 139 -6.28 0.59 -2.22
N ALA A 140 -5.90 1.51 -3.10
CA ALA A 140 -4.62 2.20 -3.05
C ALA A 140 -4.55 3.39 -2.07
N THR A 141 -5.68 3.87 -1.56
CA THR A 141 -5.73 5.09 -0.74
C THR A 141 -5.09 4.90 0.61
N ASP A 142 -4.23 5.85 0.98
CA ASP A 142 -3.75 6.01 2.35
C ASP A 142 -4.90 6.58 3.18
N SER A 143 -5.42 5.80 4.14
CA SER A 143 -6.26 6.33 5.20
C SER A 143 -5.38 7.23 6.08
N ILE A 144 -5.26 8.49 5.69
CA ILE A 144 -4.54 9.52 6.44
C ILE A 144 -5.47 9.95 7.57
N ASP A 145 -4.98 9.86 8.81
CA ASP A 145 -5.57 10.51 9.99
C ASP A 145 -6.98 10.07 10.41
N GLY A 146 -7.28 8.77 10.32
CA GLY A 146 -8.53 8.20 10.88
C GLY A 146 -9.81 8.63 10.15
N GLU A 147 -9.71 9.41 9.06
CA GLU A 147 -10.83 9.65 8.16
C GLU A 147 -11.10 8.40 7.32
N ASN A 148 -12.38 8.02 7.27
CA ASN A 148 -12.85 6.96 6.39
C ASN A 148 -12.46 7.26 4.94
N ASN A 149 -12.00 6.23 4.23
CA ASN A 149 -11.60 6.30 2.83
C ASN A 149 -12.65 7.03 1.98
N ILE A 150 -12.30 8.26 1.54
CA ILE A 150 -13.21 9.19 0.88
C ILE A 150 -13.79 8.63 -0.43
N TYR A 151 -13.08 7.71 -1.07
CA TYR A 151 -13.50 7.09 -2.32
C TYR A 151 -14.63 6.08 -2.11
N ILE A 152 -14.82 5.52 -0.91
CA ILE A 152 -15.89 4.54 -0.64
C ILE A 152 -17.27 5.15 -0.87
N LYS A 153 -17.45 6.44 -0.59
CA LYS A 153 -18.74 7.13 -0.83
C LYS A 153 -19.13 7.15 -2.31
N LEU A 154 -18.15 7.15 -3.22
CA LEU A 154 -18.41 7.14 -4.66
C LEU A 154 -19.16 5.89 -5.12
N LEU A 155 -19.05 4.78 -4.38
CA LEU A 155 -19.79 3.56 -4.67
C LEU A 155 -21.31 3.76 -4.56
N GLU A 156 -21.77 4.70 -3.73
CA GLU A 156 -23.20 5.00 -3.54
C GLU A 156 -23.84 5.70 -4.76
N TYR A 157 -23.05 6.09 -5.75
CA TYR A 157 -23.55 6.71 -6.98
C TYR A 157 -23.88 5.70 -8.08
N PHE A 158 -23.52 4.43 -7.90
CA PHE A 158 -23.93 3.37 -8.81
C PHE A 158 -25.35 2.89 -8.49
N ASP A 159 -26.03 2.38 -9.50
CA ASP A 159 -27.29 1.67 -9.31
C ASP A 159 -27.12 0.51 -8.30
N THR A 160 -28.11 0.32 -7.44
CA THR A 160 -28.06 -0.65 -6.35
C THR A 160 -27.86 -2.08 -6.85
N ALA A 161 -28.54 -2.48 -7.92
CA ALA A 161 -28.42 -3.84 -8.46
C ALA A 161 -27.03 -4.06 -9.09
N PHE A 162 -26.54 -3.05 -9.83
CA PHE A 162 -25.18 -3.07 -10.38
C PHE A 162 -24.11 -3.15 -9.28
N LEU A 163 -24.26 -2.34 -8.23
CA LEU A 163 -23.32 -2.30 -7.10
C LEU A 163 -23.31 -3.63 -6.36
N SER A 164 -24.48 -4.15 -5.97
CA SER A 164 -24.61 -5.43 -5.27
C SER A 164 -23.97 -6.57 -6.06
N SER A 165 -24.28 -6.69 -7.36
CA SER A 165 -23.70 -7.73 -8.21
C SER A 165 -22.16 -7.67 -8.28
N ASN A 166 -21.59 -6.47 -8.36
CA ASN A 166 -20.14 -6.31 -8.37
C ASN A 166 -19.49 -6.57 -7.00
N ILE A 167 -20.14 -6.15 -5.91
CA ILE A 167 -19.67 -6.43 -4.55
C ILE A 167 -19.68 -7.93 -4.28
N ASP A 168 -20.74 -8.64 -4.67
CA ASP A 168 -20.86 -10.10 -4.52
C ASP A 168 -19.73 -10.80 -5.25
N ARG A 169 -19.53 -10.48 -6.53
CA ARG A 169 -18.45 -11.02 -7.36
C ARG A 169 -17.07 -10.79 -6.74
N LEU A 170 -16.82 -9.59 -6.21
CA LEU A 170 -15.53 -9.25 -5.60
C LEU A 170 -15.34 -9.91 -4.23
N TRP A 171 -16.41 -10.05 -3.45
CA TRP A 171 -16.40 -10.77 -2.18
C TRP A 171 -16.09 -12.27 -2.37
N ASP A 172 -16.76 -12.90 -3.35
CA ASP A 172 -16.53 -14.31 -3.66
C ASP A 172 -15.09 -14.54 -4.13
N SER A 173 -14.56 -13.65 -4.97
CA SER A 173 -13.14 -13.66 -5.34
C SER A 173 -12.23 -13.51 -4.12
N TYR A 174 -12.54 -12.58 -3.22
CA TYR A 174 -11.75 -12.28 -2.04
C TYR A 174 -11.64 -13.49 -1.10
N LEU A 175 -12.73 -14.21 -0.87
CA LEU A 175 -12.75 -15.43 -0.06
C LEU A 175 -12.08 -16.60 -0.77
N ASN A 176 -12.45 -16.89 -2.03
CA ASN A 176 -11.94 -18.04 -2.77
C ASN A 176 -10.42 -17.97 -2.97
N ASN A 177 -9.91 -16.78 -3.28
CA ASN A 177 -8.47 -16.55 -3.47
C ASN A 177 -7.74 -16.23 -2.15
N LYS A 178 -8.46 -16.19 -1.02
CA LYS A 178 -7.95 -15.81 0.30
C LYS A 178 -7.09 -14.53 0.25
N GLU A 179 -7.60 -13.49 -0.40
CA GLU A 179 -6.88 -12.21 -0.60
C GLU A 179 -6.49 -11.52 0.72
N TRP A 180 -7.10 -11.92 1.85
CA TRP A 180 -6.77 -11.52 3.21
C TRP A 180 -5.47 -12.13 3.75
N ILE A 181 -4.94 -13.18 3.10
CA ILE A 181 -3.63 -13.76 3.39
C ILE A 181 -2.56 -12.94 2.65
N PRO A 182 -1.43 -12.60 3.31
CA PRO A 182 -0.32 -11.95 2.63
C PRO A 182 0.15 -12.73 1.38
N PRO A 183 0.52 -12.06 0.28
CA PRO A 183 1.15 -12.73 -0.84
C PRO A 183 2.37 -13.58 -0.44
N LYS A 184 2.61 -14.69 -1.14
CA LYS A 184 3.67 -15.66 -0.81
C LYS A 184 5.07 -15.04 -0.66
N TYR A 185 5.42 -14.08 -1.51
CA TYR A 185 6.72 -13.40 -1.42
C TYR A 185 6.95 -12.70 -0.07
N ILE A 186 5.88 -12.35 0.65
CA ILE A 186 5.95 -11.78 1.98
C ILE A 186 6.35 -12.89 2.96
N PHE A 187 5.75 -14.07 2.88
CA PHE A 187 6.17 -15.20 3.73
C PHE A 187 7.61 -15.64 3.49
N ASP A 188 8.05 -15.64 2.23
CA ASP A 188 9.35 -16.18 1.83
C ASP A 188 10.53 -15.23 2.14
N ASN A 189 10.29 -13.95 2.45
CA ASN A 189 11.34 -12.95 2.66
C ASN A 189 11.21 -12.27 4.03
N ASN A 190 12.34 -12.01 4.69
CA ASN A 190 12.34 -11.23 5.92
C ASN A 190 12.42 -9.73 5.58
N LEU A 191 11.25 -9.14 5.32
CA LEU A 191 11.08 -7.72 4.95
C LEU A 191 11.65 -6.70 5.96
N LEU A 192 12.01 -7.15 7.16
CA LEU A 192 12.61 -6.32 8.20
C LEU A 192 14.15 -6.37 8.18
N LEU A 193 14.77 -7.22 7.36
CA LEU A 193 16.22 -7.23 7.15
C LEU A 193 16.63 -6.07 6.23
N LEU A 194 17.68 -5.36 6.63
CA LEU A 194 18.19 -4.12 6.03
C LEU A 194 18.80 -4.25 4.63
N ASN A 195 18.71 -5.42 4.00
CA ASN A 195 19.40 -5.71 2.74
C ASN A 195 18.46 -5.55 1.55
N ASN A 196 18.55 -4.45 0.80
CA ASN A 196 17.95 -4.25 -0.55
C ASN A 196 16.45 -4.59 -0.77
N GLU A 197 15.69 -5.00 0.24
CA GLU A 197 14.29 -5.45 0.14
C GLU A 197 13.27 -4.30 0.28
N TYR A 198 13.70 -3.04 0.11
CA TYR A 198 12.83 -1.87 0.25
C TYR A 198 11.60 -1.94 -0.67
N GLU A 199 11.77 -2.43 -1.90
CA GLU A 199 10.66 -2.61 -2.84
C GLU A 199 9.63 -3.61 -2.32
N LEU A 200 10.07 -4.75 -1.79
CA LEU A 200 9.21 -5.77 -1.19
C LEU A 200 8.48 -5.24 0.04
N TYR A 201 9.17 -4.47 0.90
CA TYR A 201 8.55 -3.80 2.02
C TYR A 201 7.50 -2.78 1.57
N CYS A 202 7.79 -1.97 0.55
CA CYS A 202 6.82 -1.05 -0.03
C CYS A 202 5.58 -1.76 -0.56
N ASP A 203 5.77 -2.90 -1.24
CA ASP A 203 4.66 -3.69 -1.78
C ASP A 203 3.85 -4.37 -0.67
N TYR A 204 4.49 -4.85 0.40
CA TYR A 204 3.80 -5.28 1.62
C TYR A 204 2.95 -4.15 2.21
N ILE A 205 3.49 -2.95 2.36
CA ILE A 205 2.75 -1.81 2.90
C ILE A 205 1.55 -1.45 2.00
N LYS A 206 1.71 -1.49 0.68
CA LYS A 206 0.59 -1.30 -0.26
C LYS A 206 -0.48 -2.37 -0.09
N TRP A 207 -0.09 -3.65 -0.01
CA TRP A 207 -1.03 -4.76 0.20
C TRP A 207 -1.77 -4.64 1.54
N LYS A 208 -1.03 -4.38 2.64
CA LYS A 208 -1.57 -4.14 3.98
C LYS A 208 -2.58 -3.01 4.02
N LYS A 209 -2.37 -1.92 3.27
CA LYS A 209 -3.35 -0.84 3.13
C LYS A 209 -4.58 -1.29 2.36
N GLY A 210 -4.37 -1.98 1.24
CA GLY A 210 -5.42 -2.55 0.42
C GLY A 210 -6.36 -3.44 1.21
N VAL A 211 -5.83 -4.42 1.96
CA VAL A 211 -6.65 -5.36 2.74
C VAL A 211 -7.46 -4.65 3.83
N HIS A 212 -6.88 -3.66 4.51
CA HIS A 212 -7.60 -2.86 5.50
C HIS A 212 -8.72 -2.03 4.90
N ASN A 213 -8.50 -1.42 3.74
CA ASN A 213 -9.54 -0.69 3.01
C ASN A 213 -10.67 -1.63 2.59
N LEU A 214 -10.35 -2.84 2.13
CA LEU A 214 -11.34 -3.86 1.77
C LEU A 214 -12.17 -4.30 2.99
N ASN A 215 -11.56 -4.51 4.15
CA ASN A 215 -12.28 -4.89 5.37
C ASN A 215 -13.39 -3.86 5.74
N ILE A 216 -13.15 -2.56 5.52
CA ILE A 216 -14.17 -1.51 5.73
C ILE A 216 -15.34 -1.68 4.75
N ILE A 217 -15.05 -1.98 3.49
CA ILE A 217 -16.08 -2.23 2.46
C ILE A 217 -16.90 -3.47 2.83
N TRP A 218 -16.23 -4.55 3.24
CA TRP A 218 -16.89 -5.79 3.63
C TRP A 218 -17.79 -5.60 4.84
N ILE A 219 -17.37 -4.82 5.83
CA ILE A 219 -18.23 -4.47 6.96
C ILE A 219 -19.49 -3.73 6.50
N LYS A 220 -19.33 -2.81 5.54
CA LYS A 220 -20.45 -2.00 5.02
C LYS A 220 -21.44 -2.82 4.20
N TYR A 221 -20.95 -3.67 3.29
CA TYR A 221 -21.80 -4.32 2.28
C TYR A 221 -22.02 -5.83 2.51
N LYS A 222 -21.23 -6.48 3.38
CA LYS A 222 -21.31 -7.90 3.74
C LYS A 222 -21.33 -8.14 5.25
N PRO A 223 -22.14 -7.39 6.04
CA PRO A 223 -22.09 -7.46 7.51
C PRO A 223 -22.43 -8.85 8.08
N THR A 224 -23.23 -9.66 7.38
CA THR A 224 -23.59 -11.04 7.77
C THR A 224 -22.43 -12.02 7.64
N GLU A 225 -21.48 -11.73 6.74
CA GLU A 225 -20.35 -12.60 6.42
C GLU A 225 -19.11 -12.29 7.27
N ILE A 226 -19.07 -11.14 7.94
CA ILE A 226 -17.95 -10.71 8.79
C ILE A 226 -17.58 -11.73 9.87
N PRO A 227 -18.53 -12.38 10.58
CA PRO A 227 -18.18 -13.42 11.55
C PRO A 227 -17.42 -14.60 10.92
N VAL A 228 -17.77 -14.97 9.68
CA VAL A 228 -17.07 -16.04 8.94
C VAL A 228 -15.64 -15.61 8.62
N LEU A 229 -15.47 -14.42 8.03
CA LEU A 229 -14.14 -13.89 7.72
C LEU A 229 -13.24 -13.77 8.97
N LEU A 230 -13.79 -13.30 10.09
CA LEU A 230 -13.09 -13.20 11.36
C LEU A 230 -12.61 -14.59 11.85
N ASN A 231 -13.45 -15.60 11.72
CA ASN A 231 -13.11 -16.98 12.08
C ASN A 231 -12.05 -17.56 11.15
N ASP A 232 -12.12 -17.30 9.85
CA ASP A 232 -11.12 -17.75 8.88
C ASP A 232 -9.74 -17.14 9.15
N ILE A 233 -9.71 -15.83 9.42
CA ILE A 233 -8.46 -15.12 9.78
C ILE A 233 -7.88 -15.68 11.07
N TYR A 234 -8.70 -15.83 12.12
CA TYR A 234 -8.26 -16.38 13.40
C TYR A 234 -7.78 -17.83 13.28
N GLY A 235 -8.54 -18.68 12.58
CA GLY A 235 -8.18 -20.09 12.36
C GLY A 235 -6.84 -20.21 11.63
N TYR A 236 -6.62 -19.43 10.57
CA TYR A 236 -5.34 -19.43 9.86
C TYR A 236 -4.18 -18.94 10.73
N LEU A 237 -4.39 -17.88 11.53
CA LEU A 237 -3.41 -17.38 12.49
C LEU A 237 -2.99 -18.49 13.48
N THR A 238 -3.94 -19.21 14.08
CA THR A 238 -3.64 -20.24 15.08
C THR A 238 -3.08 -21.53 14.49
N GLU A 239 -3.59 -21.96 13.34
CA GLU A 239 -3.23 -23.26 12.75
C GLU A 239 -1.94 -23.20 11.92
N ASN A 240 -1.66 -22.07 11.26
CA ASN A 240 -0.58 -21.98 10.27
C ASN A 240 0.56 -21.04 10.68
N CYS A 241 0.29 -20.07 11.56
CA CYS A 241 1.25 -19.01 11.88
C CYS A 241 1.87 -19.16 13.27
N ILE A 242 1.05 -19.31 14.31
CA ILE A 242 1.52 -19.39 15.69
C ILE A 242 2.29 -20.69 15.91
N GLY A 243 3.45 -20.60 16.55
CA GLY A 243 4.33 -21.76 16.82
C GLY A 243 5.16 -22.23 15.63
N ASN A 244 4.96 -21.65 14.43
CA ASN A 244 5.75 -21.98 13.26
C ASN A 244 7.04 -21.13 13.20
N PRO A 245 8.24 -21.73 13.33
CA PRO A 245 9.50 -20.98 13.35
C PRO A 245 9.86 -20.33 12.00
N SER A 246 9.25 -20.75 10.89
CA SER A 246 9.49 -20.12 9.58
C SER A 246 8.68 -18.85 9.36
N ILE A 247 7.71 -18.56 10.24
CA ILE A 247 6.82 -17.42 10.09
C ILE A 247 7.41 -16.20 10.78
N HIS A 248 7.59 -15.14 10.00
CA HIS A 248 8.07 -13.88 10.53
C HIS A 248 7.01 -13.19 11.38
N LYS A 249 7.46 -12.54 12.46
CA LYS A 249 6.60 -11.80 13.39
C LYS A 249 5.59 -10.87 12.74
N TYR A 250 6.02 -10.10 11.72
CA TYR A 250 5.15 -9.11 11.09
C TYR A 250 3.96 -9.76 10.34
N ILE A 251 4.02 -11.07 10.02
CA ILE A 251 2.91 -11.86 9.50
C ILE A 251 1.85 -12.09 10.59
N ILE A 252 2.30 -12.43 11.80
CA ILE A 252 1.43 -12.60 12.97
C ILE A 252 0.75 -11.26 13.28
N ASP A 253 1.54 -10.18 13.33
CA ASP A 253 1.05 -8.83 13.61
C ASP A 253 -0.04 -8.40 12.61
N ILE A 254 0.12 -8.67 11.30
CA ILE A 254 -0.89 -8.24 10.32
C ILE A 254 -2.22 -8.99 10.47
N PHE A 255 -2.23 -10.26 10.85
CA PHE A 255 -3.50 -10.95 11.11
C PHE A 255 -4.22 -10.38 12.34
N ILE A 256 -3.48 -10.11 13.41
CA ILE A 256 -4.05 -9.51 14.64
C ILE A 256 -4.52 -8.08 14.36
N GLU A 257 -3.76 -7.29 13.59
CA GLU A 257 -4.17 -5.95 13.15
C GLU A 257 -5.45 -5.99 12.31
N GLN A 258 -5.59 -6.96 11.41
CA GLN A 258 -6.82 -7.14 10.62
C GLN A 258 -8.02 -7.42 11.53
N ILE A 259 -7.90 -8.35 12.48
CA ILE A 259 -8.96 -8.64 13.46
C ILE A 259 -9.31 -7.37 14.24
N LEU A 260 -8.33 -6.69 14.81
CA LEU A 260 -8.53 -5.47 15.58
C LEU A 260 -9.26 -4.39 14.76
N LYS A 261 -8.84 -4.17 13.51
CA LYS A 261 -9.49 -3.18 12.63
C LYS A 261 -10.91 -3.56 12.26
N ILE A 262 -11.19 -4.84 12.03
CA ILE A 262 -12.57 -5.30 11.77
C ILE A 262 -13.42 -5.04 13.01
N LEU A 263 -12.98 -5.46 14.19
CA LEU A 263 -13.69 -5.25 15.45
C LEU A 263 -13.87 -3.76 15.82
N ASN A 264 -12.95 -2.89 15.38
CA ASN A 264 -13.10 -1.44 15.55
C ASN A 264 -14.21 -0.82 14.72
N ASN A 265 -14.54 -1.41 13.56
CA ASN A 265 -15.50 -0.85 12.61
C ASN A 265 -16.82 -1.64 12.55
N TYR A 266 -16.86 -2.85 13.11
CA TYR A 266 -18.04 -3.71 13.11
C TYR A 266 -18.86 -3.53 14.40
N SER A 267 -20.14 -3.18 14.26
CA SER A 267 -20.98 -2.74 15.39
C SER A 267 -21.56 -3.87 16.26
N ASN A 268 -21.45 -5.14 15.84
CA ASN A 268 -22.06 -6.26 16.55
C ASN A 268 -21.21 -6.69 17.76
N LYS A 269 -21.67 -6.32 18.96
CA LYS A 269 -20.99 -6.62 20.23
C LYS A 269 -20.83 -8.11 20.51
N SER A 270 -21.84 -8.94 20.22
CA SER A 270 -21.77 -10.38 20.49
C SER A 270 -20.66 -11.06 19.68
N VAL A 271 -20.46 -10.64 18.43
CA VAL A 271 -19.36 -11.15 17.60
C VAL A 271 -18.02 -10.67 18.13
N ALA A 272 -17.94 -9.42 18.60
CA ALA A 272 -16.73 -8.89 19.22
C ALA A 272 -16.36 -9.66 20.51
N GLU A 273 -17.32 -9.85 21.42
CA GLU A 273 -17.16 -10.62 22.66
C GLU A 273 -16.70 -12.06 22.36
N ALA A 274 -17.33 -12.74 21.41
CA ALA A 274 -16.94 -14.09 20.99
C ALA A 274 -15.49 -14.14 20.46
N MET A 275 -15.06 -13.11 19.73
CA MET A 275 -13.68 -13.02 19.26
C MET A 275 -12.70 -12.70 20.40
N VAL A 276 -13.09 -11.84 21.36
CA VAL A 276 -12.28 -11.54 22.55
C VAL A 276 -12.02 -12.82 23.36
N GLU A 277 -13.03 -13.67 23.56
CA GLU A 277 -12.86 -14.95 24.24
C GLU A 277 -11.88 -15.87 23.49
N LYS A 278 -11.93 -15.91 22.16
CA LYS A 278 -10.94 -16.64 21.35
C LYS A 278 -9.53 -16.08 21.50
N MET A 279 -9.38 -14.75 21.52
CA MET A 279 -8.08 -14.10 21.66
C MET A 279 -7.45 -14.33 23.05
N LYS A 280 -8.27 -14.49 24.11
CA LYS A 280 -7.80 -14.85 25.46
C LYS A 280 -7.19 -16.24 25.55
N LEU A 281 -7.50 -17.15 24.62
CA LEU A 281 -6.94 -18.51 24.58
C LEU A 281 -5.51 -18.55 24.04
N LEU A 282 -5.02 -17.46 23.44
CA LEU A 282 -3.64 -17.39 22.96
C LEU A 282 -2.67 -17.32 24.15
N ASP A 283 -1.56 -18.05 24.07
CA ASP A 283 -0.48 -17.90 25.06
C ASP A 283 0.26 -16.56 24.83
N VAL A 284 -0.31 -15.48 25.38
CA VAL A 284 0.20 -14.11 25.19
C VAL A 284 1.66 -13.99 25.63
N LYS A 285 2.14 -14.84 26.57
CA LYS A 285 3.52 -14.78 27.08
C LYS A 285 4.56 -15.24 26.06
N SER A 286 4.17 -16.03 25.06
CA SER A 286 5.09 -16.51 24.03
C SER A 286 5.41 -15.45 22.96
N PHE A 287 4.72 -14.30 22.98
CA PHE A 287 4.87 -13.25 21.97
C PHE A 287 5.73 -12.07 22.46
N ASP A 288 6.34 -11.38 21.50
CA ASP A 288 7.04 -10.12 21.74
C ASP A 288 6.11 -9.00 22.24
N SER A 289 6.70 -7.96 22.84
CA SER A 289 5.98 -6.79 23.37
C SER A 289 4.99 -6.15 22.40
N SER A 290 5.36 -5.92 21.14
CA SER A 290 4.47 -5.27 20.16
C SER A 290 3.25 -6.11 19.80
N THR A 291 3.43 -7.41 19.61
CA THR A 291 2.34 -8.34 19.30
C THR A 291 1.41 -8.49 20.51
N ARG A 292 1.98 -8.59 21.72
CA ARG A 292 1.20 -8.58 22.97
C ARG A 292 0.35 -7.33 23.09
N PHE A 293 0.90 -6.16 22.78
CA PHE A 293 0.15 -4.91 22.79
C PHE A 293 -1.05 -4.92 21.83
N LEU A 294 -0.90 -5.49 20.63
CA LEU A 294 -2.02 -5.66 19.70
C LEU A 294 -3.10 -6.61 20.25
N ILE A 295 -2.71 -7.71 20.87
CA ILE A 295 -3.64 -8.68 21.49
C ILE A 295 -4.38 -8.03 22.67
N TYR A 296 -3.67 -7.33 23.56
CA TYR A 296 -4.29 -6.63 24.68
C TYR A 296 -5.24 -5.53 24.21
N ASN A 297 -4.93 -4.82 23.14
CA ASN A 297 -5.86 -3.86 22.56
C ASN A 297 -7.18 -4.50 22.08
N ILE A 298 -7.17 -5.78 21.71
CA ILE A 298 -8.40 -6.50 21.40
C ILE A 298 -9.09 -6.93 22.69
N ILE A 299 -8.36 -7.50 23.66
CA ILE A 299 -8.93 -8.07 24.88
C ILE A 299 -9.51 -7.00 25.83
N GLU A 300 -8.86 -5.84 25.94
CA GLU A 300 -9.18 -4.81 26.93
C GLU A 300 -10.09 -3.70 26.40
N ASN A 301 -10.07 -3.43 25.08
CA ASN A 301 -10.79 -2.29 24.48
C ASN A 301 -12.00 -2.70 23.61
N LYS A 302 -12.46 -3.95 23.68
CA LYS A 302 -13.64 -4.45 22.95
C LYS A 302 -14.58 -5.19 23.87
#